data_AF-A0A7S0A0N4-F1
#
_entry.id   AF-A0A7S0A0N4-F1
#
_cell.length_a   1.000
_cell.length_b   1.000
_cell.length_c   1.000
_cell.angle_alpha   90.00
_cell.angle_beta   90.00
_cell.angle_gamma   90.00
#
_symmetry.space_group_name_H-M   'P 1'
#
loop_
_entity.id
_entity.type
_entity.pdbx_description
1 polymer ?
#
loop_
_entity_poly.entity_id
_entity_poly.type
_entity_poly.pdbx_seq_one_letter_code
_entity_poly.pdbx_strand_id
1 'polypeptide(L)'
;MAAEQAQCPVQSQPLLKFLKGGEPTLDPAGLGLVRSVRGQICPFVFLGDGRAGKSYLASALLGQEGAFVSSDSSQSVTEGIDVAVGTANGSGEQLLVLDCEGGNNALAKIHSLVNVIAVVACTHVVFVANNMASEAAVKDLASAVAARSVMHAAEGSGFKPPQRLTFVVNKTTLRYGDDALEKLLSGNLTGEGVAGRDEMRQDIKAAFPERRFVSVMHSVLPGFAQTMATFKTDLYAARQPMVVSGMPVCGEQFCHILELIIKEVQQMNRVSAPSMTRAVIFDGFLRPLVDRLLAKAKGKLPALNDYDPDIARYDARPDLLIGFGEATAHLAPGPVLDEARQLLVRGLDEMWEALLRENDLLGEATAQLSQETRHIVEKEESRCLGGKSLLRGLMVTQQTVRVESRAVVRKKRGGDPVCSDWERGDRILRLREAELEEELPKLPRMQGRVARRVPSLFGHLLGSHSYEPCLFVVRDLHLMWWTLPCQSDEPTHCINLLECRCSVDTAGENAAGASFVLTLEDCLGEGGGQEEALWFQMREPASWTATFACCAGHGRQAGTTCRSEALSNVADRDKWVSCIEAHITLAARVAMKLAWPLELDPPMLQDVLDAVPLEPQASAGAPDVP
;
A
#
# COMPACT_ATOMS: atom_id res chain seq x y z
N MET A 1 23.60 -50.45 21.72
CA MET A 1 23.43 -50.16 23.16
C MET A 1 22.85 -48.76 23.29
N ALA A 2 21.53 -48.64 23.39
CA ALA A 2 20.91 -47.35 23.70
C ALA A 2 21.25 -47.02 25.16
N ALA A 3 21.82 -45.85 25.41
CA ALA A 3 22.04 -45.38 26.77
C ALA A 3 20.68 -45.36 27.49
N GLU A 4 20.58 -46.16 28.54
CA GLU A 4 19.43 -46.21 29.44
C GLU A 4 19.33 -44.81 30.08
N GLN A 5 18.55 -43.92 29.48
CA GLN A 5 18.29 -42.60 30.04
C GLN A 5 17.66 -42.84 31.41
N ALA A 6 18.38 -42.46 32.46
CA ALA A 6 17.87 -42.52 33.83
C ALA A 6 16.53 -41.78 33.87
N GLN A 7 15.44 -42.54 33.88
CA GLN A 7 14.10 -41.98 33.94
C GLN A 7 13.96 -41.30 35.31
N CYS A 8 13.59 -40.01 35.29
CA CYS A 8 13.25 -39.30 36.51
C CYS A 8 12.14 -40.08 37.23
N PRO A 9 12.24 -40.32 38.55
CA PRO A 9 11.21 -41.05 39.26
C PRO A 9 9.84 -40.40 39.04
N VAL A 10 8.90 -41.17 38.50
CA VAL A 10 7.49 -40.84 38.38
C VAL A 10 6.91 -40.65 39.77
N GLN A 11 6.50 -39.43 40.09
CA GLN A 11 5.86 -39.10 41.36
C GLN A 11 4.51 -38.46 41.07
N SER A 12 3.48 -38.92 41.78
CA SER A 12 2.13 -38.36 41.68
C SER A 12 2.09 -36.94 42.20
N GLN A 13 1.27 -36.11 41.56
CA GLN A 13 0.95 -34.76 42.00
C GLN A 13 -0.53 -34.68 42.35
N PRO A 14 -0.92 -33.84 43.32
CA PRO A 14 -2.33 -33.53 43.55
C PRO A 14 -2.94 -32.95 42.28
N LEU A 15 -4.13 -33.40 41.88
CA LEU A 15 -4.87 -32.87 40.73
C LEU A 15 -6.17 -32.20 41.15
N LEU A 16 -6.98 -32.87 41.96
CA LEU A 16 -8.22 -32.33 42.52
C LEU A 16 -8.15 -32.43 44.04
N LYS A 17 -8.37 -31.31 44.72
CA LYS A 17 -8.48 -31.23 46.18
C LYS A 17 -9.76 -30.54 46.58
N PHE A 18 -10.13 -30.67 47.85
CA PHE A 18 -11.29 -30.01 48.43
C PHE A 18 -10.83 -29.06 49.52
N LEU A 19 -11.13 -27.77 49.37
CA LEU A 19 -10.80 -26.76 50.38
C LEU A 19 -11.63 -26.95 51.65
N LYS A 20 -11.23 -26.24 52.72
CA LYS A 20 -12.05 -26.15 53.94
C LYS A 20 -13.42 -25.55 53.57
N GLY A 21 -14.46 -26.38 53.58
CA GLY A 21 -15.79 -26.06 53.07
C GLY A 21 -16.33 -27.06 52.06
N GLY A 22 -15.46 -27.94 51.53
CA GLY A 22 -15.84 -28.96 50.54
C GLY A 22 -15.89 -28.43 49.10
N GLU A 23 -15.40 -27.22 48.85
CA GLU A 23 -15.31 -26.65 47.52
C GLU A 23 -14.16 -27.33 46.73
N PRO A 24 -14.43 -27.89 45.54
CA PRO A 24 -13.41 -28.52 44.72
C PRO A 24 -12.49 -27.49 44.04
N THR A 25 -11.20 -27.77 44.04
CA THR A 25 -10.19 -26.97 43.33
C THR A 25 -9.19 -27.86 42.61
N LEU A 26 -8.80 -27.45 41.40
CA LEU A 26 -7.69 -28.08 40.70
C LEU A 26 -6.38 -27.56 41.26
N ASP A 27 -5.46 -28.49 41.51
CA ASP A 27 -4.13 -28.15 41.99
C ASP A 27 -3.20 -27.81 40.80
N PRO A 28 -2.49 -26.67 40.84
CA PRO A 28 -1.58 -26.27 39.77
C PRO A 28 -0.46 -27.28 39.47
N ALA A 29 0.01 -28.04 40.47
CA ALA A 29 1.07 -29.02 40.29
C ALA A 29 0.62 -30.19 39.41
N GLY A 30 -0.59 -30.72 39.67
CA GLY A 30 -1.20 -31.75 38.84
C GLY A 30 -1.48 -31.25 37.42
N LEU A 31 -2.07 -30.06 37.28
CA LEU A 31 -2.30 -29.48 35.95
C LEU A 31 -1.00 -29.22 35.18
N GLY A 32 0.05 -28.78 35.86
CA GLY A 32 1.38 -28.62 35.27
C GLY A 32 1.94 -29.94 34.77
N LEU A 33 1.79 -31.01 35.55
CA LEU A 33 2.20 -32.36 35.15
C LEU A 33 1.41 -32.84 33.92
N VAL A 34 0.09 -32.67 33.89
CA VAL A 34 -0.74 -33.05 32.73
C VAL A 34 -0.37 -32.24 31.49
N ARG A 35 -0.19 -30.92 31.60
CA ARG A 35 0.23 -30.07 30.47
C ARG A 35 1.61 -30.44 29.90
N SER A 36 2.46 -31.09 30.70
CA SER A 36 3.78 -31.54 30.25
C SER A 36 3.72 -32.73 29.28
N VAL A 37 2.57 -33.40 29.19
CA VAL A 37 2.35 -34.54 28.29
C VAL A 37 2.42 -34.09 26.83
N ARG A 38 3.38 -34.64 26.08
CA ARG A 38 3.60 -34.33 24.67
C ARG A 38 2.94 -35.33 23.71
N GLY A 39 2.63 -36.53 24.21
CA GLY A 39 2.04 -37.62 23.44
C GLY A 39 0.51 -37.68 23.52
N GLN A 40 -0.05 -38.71 22.91
CA GLN A 40 -1.48 -39.01 23.07
C GLN A 40 -1.75 -39.52 24.49
N ILE A 41 -2.76 -38.95 25.14
CA ILE A 41 -3.10 -39.31 26.52
C ILE A 41 -3.97 -40.54 26.54
N CYS A 42 -3.57 -41.54 27.33
CA CYS A 42 -4.37 -42.71 27.68
C CYS A 42 -4.79 -42.60 29.15
N PRO A 43 -5.94 -41.98 29.47
CA PRO A 43 -6.34 -41.73 30.85
C PRO A 43 -6.95 -42.98 31.50
N PHE A 44 -6.26 -43.50 32.52
CA PHE A 44 -6.70 -44.55 33.42
C PHE A 44 -7.14 -43.94 34.75
N VAL A 45 -8.28 -44.36 35.27
CA VAL A 45 -8.73 -43.96 36.59
C VAL A 45 -8.93 -45.15 37.50
N PHE A 46 -8.42 -45.05 38.73
CA PHE A 46 -8.57 -46.05 39.77
C PHE A 46 -9.68 -45.63 40.74
N LEU A 47 -10.83 -46.30 40.63
CA LEU A 47 -12.00 -46.11 41.49
C LEU A 47 -12.20 -47.34 42.39
N GLY A 48 -13.07 -47.22 43.40
CA GLY A 48 -13.49 -48.35 44.23
C GLY A 48 -13.32 -48.11 45.72
N ASP A 49 -13.27 -49.20 46.48
CA ASP A 49 -13.34 -49.13 47.95
C ASP A 49 -12.15 -48.36 48.53
N GLY A 50 -12.39 -47.74 49.69
CA GLY A 50 -11.33 -47.34 50.60
C GLY A 50 -10.50 -48.56 50.98
N ARG A 51 -9.16 -48.41 51.03
CA ARG A 51 -8.23 -49.49 51.41
C ARG A 51 -8.17 -50.72 50.50
N ALA A 52 -8.79 -50.68 49.33
CA ALA A 52 -8.67 -51.74 48.33
C ALA A 52 -7.27 -51.82 47.69
N GLY A 53 -6.33 -50.91 48.00
CA GLY A 53 -4.99 -50.88 47.41
C GLY A 53 -4.93 -50.24 46.02
N LYS A 54 -5.75 -49.22 45.76
CA LYS A 54 -5.80 -48.47 44.49
C LYS A 54 -4.45 -47.84 44.14
N SER A 55 -3.91 -47.01 45.03
CA SER A 55 -2.61 -46.34 44.88
C SER A 55 -1.45 -47.33 44.66
N TYR A 56 -1.52 -48.52 45.29
CA TYR A 56 -0.55 -49.59 45.08
C TYR A 56 -0.64 -50.18 43.67
N LEU A 57 -1.85 -50.51 43.19
CA LEU A 57 -2.06 -51.01 41.83
C LEU A 57 -1.73 -49.96 40.76
N ALA A 58 -2.05 -48.69 41.01
CA ALA A 58 -1.71 -47.56 40.15
C ALA A 58 -0.18 -47.38 40.02
N SER A 59 0.54 -47.47 41.14
CA SER A 59 2.01 -47.45 41.16
C SER A 59 2.61 -48.66 40.43
N ALA A 60 2.02 -49.85 40.63
CA ALA A 60 2.44 -51.06 39.94
C ALA A 60 2.24 -50.97 38.41
N LEU A 61 1.15 -50.36 37.95
CA LEU A 61 0.91 -50.10 36.53
C LEU A 61 2.01 -49.23 35.92
N LEU A 62 2.43 -48.20 36.63
CA LEU A 62 3.53 -47.30 36.21
C LEU A 62 4.92 -47.97 36.30
N GLY A 63 5.01 -49.18 36.86
CA GLY A 63 6.28 -49.89 37.04
C GLY A 63 7.18 -49.26 38.10
N GLN A 64 6.65 -48.37 38.94
CA GLN A 64 7.41 -47.65 39.94
C GLN A 64 6.71 -47.69 41.29
N GLU A 65 7.35 -48.36 42.25
CA GLU A 65 6.88 -48.38 43.64
C GLU A 65 6.90 -46.97 44.24
N GLY A 66 5.84 -46.62 44.95
CA GLY A 66 5.71 -45.31 45.59
C GLY A 66 5.43 -44.15 44.63
N ALA A 67 5.09 -44.42 43.35
CA ALA A 67 4.63 -43.37 42.45
C ALA A 67 3.42 -42.63 43.03
N PHE A 68 2.47 -43.38 43.63
CA PHE A 68 1.42 -42.84 44.48
C PHE A 68 1.69 -43.23 45.94
N VAL A 69 1.38 -42.32 46.87
CA VAL A 69 1.53 -42.57 48.30
C VAL A 69 0.57 -43.68 48.73
N SER A 70 1.10 -44.77 49.28
CA SER A 70 0.31 -45.85 49.87
C SER A 70 0.65 -45.99 51.36
N SER A 71 -0.38 -46.12 52.21
CA SER A 71 -0.21 -46.35 53.64
C SER A 71 -1.22 -47.36 54.17
N ASP A 72 -0.78 -48.16 55.14
CA ASP A 72 -1.60 -49.13 55.89
C ASP A 72 -2.39 -48.48 57.04
N SER A 73 -2.35 -47.16 57.16
CA SER A 73 -3.15 -46.42 58.15
C SER A 73 -4.66 -46.59 57.91
N SER A 74 -5.47 -46.29 58.92
CA SER A 74 -6.93 -46.24 58.78
C SER A 74 -7.42 -44.93 58.13
N GLN A 75 -6.66 -43.83 58.20
CA GLN A 75 -7.00 -42.48 57.70
C GLN A 75 -6.71 -42.28 56.21
N SER A 76 -7.69 -41.81 55.42
CA SER A 76 -7.58 -41.65 53.96
C SER A 76 -6.23 -41.06 53.55
N VAL A 77 -5.58 -41.69 52.58
CA VAL A 77 -4.27 -41.26 52.09
C VAL A 77 -4.43 -40.33 50.89
N THR A 78 -5.28 -40.75 49.95
CA THR A 78 -5.69 -39.94 48.79
C THR A 78 -6.94 -39.16 49.15
N GLU A 79 -6.83 -37.82 49.13
CA GLU A 79 -7.97 -36.89 49.21
C GLU A 79 -8.22 -36.31 47.81
N GLY A 80 -9.43 -36.46 47.27
CA GLY A 80 -9.75 -36.09 45.90
C GLY A 80 -9.11 -36.96 44.83
N ILE A 81 -8.28 -36.37 43.96
CA ILE A 81 -7.61 -37.07 42.86
C ILE A 81 -6.14 -36.68 42.81
N ASP A 82 -5.26 -37.68 42.79
CA ASP A 82 -3.84 -37.51 42.47
C ASP A 82 -3.57 -38.05 41.07
N VAL A 83 -2.59 -37.47 40.37
CA VAL A 83 -2.26 -37.79 38.98
C VAL A 83 -0.79 -38.10 38.81
N ALA A 84 -0.47 -39.10 38.00
CA ALA A 84 0.89 -39.40 37.56
C ALA A 84 0.92 -39.71 36.06
N VAL A 85 2.08 -39.47 35.44
CA VAL A 85 2.28 -39.71 34.01
C VAL A 85 3.32 -40.81 33.83
N GLY A 86 2.96 -41.85 33.09
CA GLY A 86 3.86 -42.93 32.67
C GLY A 86 4.02 -42.96 31.14
N THR A 87 5.07 -43.60 30.66
CA THR A 87 5.28 -43.82 29.23
C THR A 87 4.80 -45.21 28.83
N ALA A 88 3.98 -45.32 27.78
CA ALA A 88 3.72 -46.60 27.15
C ALA A 88 4.92 -46.97 26.26
N ASN A 89 5.43 -48.20 26.41
CA ASN A 89 6.65 -48.65 25.74
C ASN A 89 6.55 -48.48 24.21
N GLY A 90 7.31 -47.53 23.65
CA GLY A 90 7.59 -47.40 22.22
C GLY A 90 6.47 -46.83 21.33
N SER A 91 5.28 -46.52 21.85
CA SER A 91 4.15 -46.06 21.02
C SER A 91 4.01 -44.54 20.91
N GLY A 92 4.76 -43.76 21.70
CA GLY A 92 4.55 -42.32 21.83
C GLY A 92 3.27 -41.94 22.59
N GLU A 93 2.52 -42.93 23.08
CA GLU A 93 1.38 -42.73 23.98
C GLU A 93 1.89 -42.57 25.42
N GLN A 94 1.19 -41.74 26.19
CA GLN A 94 1.48 -41.55 27.61
C GLN A 94 0.28 -41.99 28.44
N LEU A 95 0.57 -42.80 29.45
CA LEU A 95 -0.42 -43.21 30.45
C LEU A 95 -0.62 -42.06 31.41
N LEU A 96 -1.86 -41.58 31.52
CA LEU A 96 -2.24 -40.64 32.56
C LEU A 96 -3.02 -41.42 33.61
N VAL A 97 -2.43 -41.64 34.77
CA VAL A 97 -3.03 -42.44 35.83
C VAL A 97 -3.60 -41.51 36.89
N LEU A 98 -4.90 -41.64 37.15
CA LEU A 98 -5.63 -40.89 38.15
C LEU A 98 -5.97 -41.83 39.31
N ASP A 99 -5.38 -41.60 40.48
CA ASP A 99 -5.72 -42.31 41.72
C ASP A 99 -6.77 -41.49 42.48
N CYS A 100 -7.94 -42.08 42.69
CA CYS A 100 -9.05 -41.40 43.33
C CYS A 100 -9.19 -41.80 44.80
N GLU A 101 -9.74 -40.87 45.57
CA GLU A 101 -10.25 -41.14 46.92
C GLU A 101 -11.27 -42.31 46.92
N GLY A 102 -11.26 -43.11 47.98
CA GLY A 102 -12.15 -44.27 48.11
C GLY A 102 -13.59 -43.89 48.48
N GLY A 103 -14.56 -44.44 47.73
CA GLY A 103 -15.96 -44.02 47.82
C GLY A 103 -16.72 -44.44 49.10
N ASN A 104 -16.20 -45.36 49.91
CA ASN A 104 -16.86 -45.88 51.11
C ASN A 104 -16.06 -45.64 52.40
N ASN A 105 -15.18 -44.63 52.41
CA ASN A 105 -14.49 -44.25 53.63
C ASN A 105 -15.44 -43.48 54.57
N ALA A 106 -15.82 -44.11 55.68
CA ALA A 106 -16.73 -43.54 56.68
C ALA A 106 -16.25 -42.20 57.28
N LEU A 107 -14.94 -41.92 57.21
CA LEU A 107 -14.34 -40.69 57.72
C LEU A 107 -14.18 -39.59 56.67
N ALA A 108 -14.47 -39.88 55.40
CA ALA A 108 -14.34 -38.93 54.30
C ALA A 108 -15.70 -38.49 53.77
N LYS A 109 -15.79 -37.24 53.28
CA LYS A 109 -16.95 -36.80 52.52
C LYS A 109 -16.89 -37.42 51.14
N ILE A 110 -17.92 -38.16 50.76
CA ILE A 110 -18.03 -38.70 49.40
C ILE A 110 -18.30 -37.53 48.46
N HIS A 111 -17.33 -37.20 47.63
CA HIS A 111 -17.46 -36.14 46.63
C HIS A 111 -17.85 -36.75 45.29
N SER A 112 -19.12 -36.62 44.90
CA SER A 112 -19.65 -37.12 43.62
C SER A 112 -18.85 -36.63 42.40
N LEU A 113 -18.24 -35.45 42.50
CA LEU A 113 -17.38 -34.86 41.47
C LEU A 113 -16.16 -35.73 41.13
N VAL A 114 -15.60 -36.48 42.10
CA VAL A 114 -14.51 -37.43 41.81
C VAL A 114 -14.98 -38.48 40.81
N ASN A 115 -16.18 -39.03 41.03
CA ASN A 115 -16.79 -39.99 40.10
C ASN A 115 -17.14 -39.34 38.75
N VAL A 116 -17.61 -38.09 38.75
CA VAL A 116 -17.87 -37.35 37.50
C VAL A 116 -16.57 -37.22 36.70
N ILE A 117 -15.49 -36.69 37.27
CA ILE A 117 -14.22 -36.54 36.54
C ILE A 117 -13.71 -37.91 36.07
N ALA A 118 -13.74 -38.92 36.93
CA ALA A 118 -13.29 -40.26 36.60
C ALA A 118 -14.04 -40.84 35.40
N VAL A 119 -15.38 -40.77 35.40
CA VAL A 119 -16.19 -41.40 34.36
C VAL A 119 -16.43 -40.49 33.15
N VAL A 120 -16.18 -39.18 33.23
CA VAL A 120 -16.32 -38.27 32.09
C VAL A 120 -15.02 -38.12 31.31
N ALA A 121 -13.88 -38.00 32.03
CA ALA A 121 -12.61 -37.67 31.42
C ALA A 121 -11.73 -38.89 31.09
N CYS A 122 -12.05 -40.11 31.54
CA CYS A 122 -11.18 -41.27 31.37
C CYS A 122 -11.71 -42.27 30.33
N THR A 123 -10.80 -42.92 29.60
CA THR A 123 -11.11 -43.98 28.62
C THR A 123 -11.10 -45.35 29.28
N HIS A 124 -10.37 -45.51 30.39
CA HIS A 124 -10.28 -46.78 31.09
C HIS A 124 -10.54 -46.60 32.59
N VAL A 125 -11.58 -47.28 33.08
CA VAL A 125 -11.96 -47.31 34.49
C VAL A 125 -11.46 -48.61 35.10
N VAL A 126 -10.59 -48.51 36.10
CA VAL A 126 -10.11 -49.63 36.92
C VAL A 126 -10.85 -49.56 38.25
N PHE A 127 -11.90 -50.37 38.40
CA PHE A 127 -12.67 -50.43 39.63
C PHE A 127 -12.09 -51.50 40.55
N VAL A 128 -11.64 -51.12 41.74
CA VAL A 128 -10.94 -52.00 42.68
C VAL A 128 -11.83 -52.32 43.87
N ALA A 129 -12.31 -53.57 43.90
CA ALA A 129 -13.02 -54.15 45.03
C ALA A 129 -12.03 -54.79 46.02
N ASN A 130 -12.27 -54.59 47.31
CA ASN A 130 -11.43 -55.17 48.36
C ASN A 130 -11.83 -56.63 48.66
N ASN A 131 -10.89 -57.56 48.55
CA ASN A 131 -10.97 -58.98 48.93
C ASN A 131 -11.95 -59.85 48.11
N MET A 132 -13.16 -59.39 47.80
CA MET A 132 -14.15 -60.16 47.03
C MET A 132 -15.04 -59.30 46.11
N ALA A 133 -15.46 -59.89 44.99
CA ALA A 133 -16.54 -59.36 44.17
C ALA A 133 -17.88 -59.59 44.87
N SER A 134 -18.50 -58.52 45.37
CA SER A 134 -19.74 -58.55 46.15
C SER A 134 -20.82 -57.64 45.55
N GLU A 135 -22.09 -57.83 45.94
CA GLU A 135 -23.18 -56.93 45.52
C GLU A 135 -22.93 -55.47 45.94
N ALA A 136 -22.28 -55.25 47.09
CA ALA A 136 -21.91 -53.92 47.54
C ALA A 136 -20.93 -53.26 46.55
N ALA A 137 -19.92 -53.99 46.08
CA ALA A 137 -18.98 -53.49 45.09
C ALA A 137 -19.67 -53.15 43.75
N VAL A 138 -20.68 -53.93 43.35
CA VAL A 138 -21.50 -53.65 42.16
C VAL A 138 -22.32 -52.38 42.33
N LYS A 139 -22.94 -52.20 43.50
CA LYS A 139 -23.71 -51.01 43.84
C LYS A 139 -22.82 -49.76 43.84
N ASP A 140 -21.61 -49.86 44.38
CA ASP A 140 -20.65 -48.75 44.40
C ASP A 140 -20.18 -48.39 42.99
N LEU A 141 -19.91 -49.39 42.13
CA LEU A 141 -19.65 -49.16 40.71
C LEU A 141 -20.85 -48.52 40.00
N ALA A 142 -22.07 -49.00 40.25
CA ALA A 142 -23.28 -48.42 39.67
C ALA A 142 -23.47 -46.96 40.12
N SER A 143 -23.15 -46.63 41.37
CA SER A 143 -23.17 -45.26 41.87
C SER A 143 -22.14 -44.36 41.15
N ALA A 144 -20.95 -44.88 40.86
CA ALA A 144 -19.97 -44.16 40.05
C ALA A 144 -20.46 -43.97 38.61
N VAL A 145 -21.10 -44.98 38.00
CA VAL A 145 -21.71 -44.89 36.66
C VAL A 145 -22.86 -43.89 36.64
N ALA A 146 -23.67 -43.83 37.69
CA ALA A 146 -24.76 -42.87 37.80
C ALA A 146 -24.26 -41.42 37.76
N ALA A 147 -23.01 -41.15 38.13
CA ALA A 147 -22.39 -39.83 37.96
C ALA A 147 -22.34 -39.37 36.49
N ARG A 148 -22.43 -40.29 35.52
CA ARG A 148 -22.58 -39.95 34.09
C ARG A 148 -23.88 -39.22 33.77
N SER A 149 -24.93 -39.39 34.59
CA SER A 149 -26.18 -38.64 34.40
C SER A 149 -26.01 -37.14 34.59
N VAL A 150 -24.93 -36.71 35.25
CA VAL A 150 -24.52 -35.30 35.35
C VAL A 150 -24.09 -34.76 33.98
N MET A 151 -23.61 -35.62 33.07
CA MET A 151 -23.37 -35.24 31.68
C MET A 151 -24.68 -35.14 30.90
N HIS A 152 -24.96 -33.94 30.40
CA HIS A 152 -25.97 -33.74 29.39
C HIS A 152 -25.34 -34.00 28.01
N ALA A 153 -25.48 -35.23 27.52
CA ALA A 153 -25.12 -35.54 26.14
C ALA A 153 -26.18 -34.97 25.19
N ALA A 154 -25.83 -33.95 24.42
CA ALA A 154 -26.63 -33.63 23.25
C ALA A 154 -26.52 -34.81 22.27
N GLU A 155 -27.63 -35.23 21.68
CA GLU A 155 -27.64 -36.26 20.64
C GLU A 155 -26.63 -35.86 19.54
N GLY A 156 -25.72 -36.78 19.21
CA GLY A 156 -24.68 -36.53 18.20
C GLY A 156 -23.47 -35.70 18.65
N SER A 157 -23.34 -35.31 19.92
CA SER A 157 -22.21 -34.47 20.40
C SER A 157 -20.82 -35.10 20.27
N GLY A 158 -20.71 -36.40 19.98
CA GLY A 158 -19.45 -37.13 19.81
C GLY A 158 -18.61 -37.27 21.09
N PHE A 159 -18.97 -36.58 22.17
CA PHE A 159 -18.29 -36.62 23.46
C PHE A 159 -18.79 -37.78 24.32
N LYS A 160 -18.55 -38.99 23.85
CA LYS A 160 -18.67 -40.19 24.68
C LYS A 160 -17.47 -41.05 24.34
N PRO A 161 -16.30 -40.82 25.00
CA PRO A 161 -15.16 -41.68 24.77
C PRO A 161 -15.62 -43.12 25.03
N PRO A 162 -15.29 -44.08 24.15
CA PRO A 162 -15.53 -45.48 24.46
C PRO A 162 -14.80 -45.78 25.77
N GLN A 163 -15.55 -46.27 26.76
CA GLN A 163 -14.99 -46.56 28.07
C GLN A 163 -14.86 -48.06 28.26
N ARG A 164 -13.69 -48.45 28.73
CA ARG A 164 -13.38 -49.82 29.15
C ARG A 164 -13.46 -49.92 30.65
N LEU A 165 -13.97 -51.05 31.13
CA LEU A 165 -13.96 -51.39 32.56
C LEU A 165 -12.99 -52.53 32.80
N THR A 166 -12.13 -52.39 33.81
CA THR A 166 -11.45 -53.52 34.45
C THR A 166 -11.88 -53.59 35.90
N PHE A 167 -12.68 -54.59 36.21
CA PHE A 167 -13.10 -54.88 37.58
C PHE A 167 -12.03 -55.74 38.25
N VAL A 168 -11.33 -55.15 39.21
CA VAL A 168 -10.23 -55.78 39.93
C VAL A 168 -10.71 -56.19 41.32
N VAL A 169 -10.58 -57.46 41.67
CA VAL A 169 -10.68 -57.89 43.07
C VAL A 169 -9.27 -58.00 43.61
N ASN A 170 -8.87 -57.03 44.42
CA ASN A 170 -7.52 -56.99 45.00
C ASN A 170 -7.47 -57.70 46.35
N LYS A 171 -6.28 -58.20 46.72
CA LYS A 171 -6.00 -58.89 47.99
C LYS A 171 -6.87 -60.14 48.22
N THR A 172 -7.35 -60.77 47.14
CA THR A 172 -8.25 -61.90 47.28
C THR A 172 -7.53 -63.20 47.61
N THR A 173 -8.21 -64.07 48.34
CA THR A 173 -7.82 -65.48 48.55
C THR A 173 -8.62 -66.43 47.64
N LEU A 174 -9.66 -65.91 46.97
CA LEU A 174 -10.56 -66.67 46.12
C LEU A 174 -10.03 -66.76 44.70
N ARG A 175 -10.32 -67.88 44.04
CA ARG A 175 -10.01 -68.08 42.61
C ARG A 175 -11.26 -67.80 41.80
N TYR A 176 -11.22 -66.71 41.05
CA TYR A 176 -12.27 -66.32 40.13
C TYR A 176 -11.95 -66.81 38.72
N GLY A 177 -12.97 -67.14 37.94
CA GLY A 177 -12.83 -67.29 36.49
C GLY A 177 -12.93 -65.94 35.78
N ASP A 178 -12.47 -65.88 34.54
CA ASP A 178 -12.50 -64.66 33.71
C ASP A 178 -13.95 -64.18 33.44
N ASP A 179 -14.92 -65.07 33.55
CA ASP A 179 -16.36 -64.81 33.38
C ASP A 179 -17.07 -64.36 34.66
N ALA A 180 -16.34 -64.17 35.77
CA ALA A 180 -16.93 -63.85 37.07
C ALA A 180 -17.73 -62.54 37.06
N LEU A 181 -17.24 -61.50 36.39
CA LEU A 181 -17.96 -60.23 36.26
C LEU A 181 -19.27 -60.41 35.47
N GLU A 182 -19.21 -61.09 34.34
CA GLU A 182 -20.40 -61.27 33.50
C GLU A 182 -21.46 -62.09 34.23
N LYS A 183 -21.08 -63.14 34.95
CA LYS A 183 -22.00 -63.89 35.84
C LYS A 183 -22.64 -63.02 36.90
N LEU A 184 -21.86 -62.12 37.51
CA LEU A 184 -22.34 -61.22 38.54
C LEU A 184 -23.27 -60.12 37.97
N LEU A 185 -23.04 -59.69 36.73
CA LEU A 185 -23.90 -58.76 36.00
C LEU A 185 -25.09 -59.44 35.29
N SER A 186 -25.09 -60.75 35.08
CA SER A 186 -26.16 -61.51 34.43
C SER A 186 -27.03 -62.33 35.38
N GLY A 187 -26.73 -62.31 36.68
CA GLY A 187 -27.44 -63.12 37.66
C GLY A 187 -28.95 -62.87 37.62
N ASN A 188 -29.73 -63.94 37.41
CA ASN A 188 -31.19 -63.91 37.56
C ASN A 188 -31.50 -63.80 39.05
N LEU A 189 -31.57 -62.56 39.55
CA LEU A 189 -31.91 -62.31 40.94
C LEU A 189 -33.41 -62.55 41.16
N THR A 190 -33.76 -63.22 42.25
CA THR A 190 -35.14 -63.43 42.67
C THR A 190 -35.37 -62.75 44.01
N GLY A 191 -36.50 -62.07 44.20
CA GLY A 191 -36.89 -61.43 45.47
C GLY A 191 -37.23 -59.94 45.35
N GLU A 192 -37.39 -59.29 46.51
CA GLU A 192 -37.63 -57.85 46.58
C GLU A 192 -36.36 -57.05 46.21
N GLY A 193 -36.53 -55.93 45.48
CA GLY A 193 -35.43 -55.07 45.03
C GLY A 193 -34.68 -55.55 43.78
N VAL A 194 -35.15 -56.63 43.13
CA VAL A 194 -34.56 -57.14 41.87
C VAL A 194 -34.57 -56.09 40.77
N ALA A 195 -35.68 -55.37 40.58
CA ALA A 195 -35.81 -54.38 39.51
C ALA A 195 -34.69 -53.31 39.56
N GLY A 196 -34.41 -52.73 40.74
CA GLY A 196 -33.34 -51.73 40.88
C GLY A 196 -31.93 -52.33 40.75
N ARG A 197 -31.73 -53.59 41.16
CA ARG A 197 -30.47 -54.30 40.98
C ARG A 197 -30.20 -54.65 39.51
N ASP A 198 -31.24 -54.98 38.77
CA ASP A 198 -31.17 -55.24 37.34
C ASP A 198 -30.90 -53.95 36.56
N GLU A 199 -31.58 -52.85 36.90
CA GLU A 199 -31.35 -51.51 36.34
C GLU A 199 -29.87 -51.10 36.50
N MET A 200 -29.32 -51.16 37.72
CA MET A 200 -27.91 -50.86 37.98
C MET A 200 -26.94 -51.71 37.12
N ARG A 201 -27.24 -52.99 36.92
CA ARG A 201 -26.41 -53.88 36.08
C ARG A 201 -26.52 -53.52 34.61
N GLN A 202 -27.72 -53.17 34.13
CA GLN A 202 -27.92 -52.71 32.76
C GLN A 202 -27.19 -51.39 32.52
N ASP A 203 -27.21 -50.47 33.48
CA ASP A 203 -26.46 -49.22 33.41
C ASP A 203 -24.96 -49.47 33.31
N ILE A 204 -24.40 -50.38 34.13
CA ILE A 204 -22.99 -50.77 34.04
C ILE A 204 -22.67 -51.37 32.66
N LYS A 205 -23.50 -52.29 32.15
CA LYS A 205 -23.30 -52.91 30.83
C LYS A 205 -23.37 -51.91 29.68
N ALA A 206 -24.33 -50.99 29.74
CA ALA A 206 -24.52 -49.93 28.76
C ALA A 206 -23.39 -48.89 28.83
N ALA A 207 -22.87 -48.64 30.04
CA ALA A 207 -21.79 -47.70 30.27
C ALA A 207 -20.44 -48.22 29.74
N PHE A 208 -20.18 -49.51 29.92
CA PHE A 208 -18.92 -50.16 29.55
C PHE A 208 -19.20 -51.38 28.69
N PRO A 209 -19.28 -51.25 27.35
CA PRO A 209 -19.49 -52.39 26.47
C PRO A 209 -18.34 -53.41 26.54
N GLU A 210 -17.11 -52.91 26.71
CA GLU A 210 -15.90 -53.71 26.89
C GLU A 210 -15.55 -53.79 28.39
N ARG A 211 -15.60 -54.99 28.95
CA ARG A 211 -15.38 -55.25 30.37
C ARG A 211 -14.40 -56.40 30.55
N ARG A 212 -13.53 -56.29 31.55
CA ARG A 212 -12.61 -57.35 31.97
C ARG A 212 -12.68 -57.53 33.47
N PHE A 213 -12.41 -58.75 33.91
CA PHE A 213 -12.30 -59.10 35.32
C PHE A 213 -10.88 -59.58 35.62
N VAL A 214 -10.28 -59.05 36.68
CA VAL A 214 -8.94 -59.44 37.12
C VAL A 214 -8.98 -59.70 38.62
N SER A 215 -8.40 -60.82 39.06
CA SER A 215 -8.19 -61.09 40.48
C SER A 215 -6.71 -60.99 40.82
N VAL A 216 -6.37 -60.08 41.74
CA VAL A 216 -5.00 -59.93 42.24
C VAL A 216 -4.94 -60.60 43.61
N MET A 217 -4.14 -61.65 43.70
CA MET A 217 -4.03 -62.41 44.95
C MET A 217 -3.40 -61.57 46.05
N HIS A 218 -3.61 -61.96 47.31
CA HIS A 218 -2.84 -61.36 48.41
C HIS A 218 -1.34 -61.57 48.20
N SER A 219 -0.51 -60.57 48.53
CA SER A 219 0.94 -60.56 48.28
C SER A 219 1.72 -61.72 48.91
N VAL A 220 1.14 -62.39 49.91
CA VAL A 220 1.74 -63.53 50.63
C VAL A 220 1.41 -64.87 49.99
N LEU A 221 0.47 -64.91 49.04
CA LEU A 221 0.02 -66.14 48.40
C LEU A 221 0.87 -66.48 47.17
N PRO A 222 1.10 -67.78 46.91
CA PRO A 222 1.74 -68.21 45.68
C PRO A 222 0.89 -67.78 44.47
N GLY A 223 1.55 -67.22 43.45
CA GLY A 223 0.88 -66.72 42.24
C GLY A 223 0.64 -65.20 42.22
N PHE A 224 0.90 -64.49 43.33
CA PHE A 224 0.77 -63.02 43.36
C PHE A 224 1.50 -62.34 42.20
N ALA A 225 2.79 -62.63 42.03
CA ALA A 225 3.61 -62.04 40.97
C ALA A 225 3.04 -62.31 39.55
N GLN A 226 2.49 -63.50 39.32
CA GLN A 226 1.85 -63.85 38.05
C GLN A 226 0.57 -63.05 37.85
N THR A 227 -0.32 -63.00 38.83
CA THR A 227 -1.57 -62.21 38.74
C THR A 227 -1.31 -60.72 38.59
N MET A 228 -0.26 -60.19 39.22
CA MET A 228 0.18 -58.80 39.06
C MET A 228 0.75 -58.55 37.66
N ALA A 229 1.52 -59.49 37.11
CA ALA A 229 2.02 -59.39 35.74
C ALA A 229 0.88 -59.42 34.72
N THR A 230 -0.11 -60.30 34.91
CA THR A 230 -1.34 -60.34 34.10
C THR A 230 -2.11 -59.03 34.19
N PHE A 231 -2.34 -58.52 35.41
CA PHE A 231 -3.00 -57.22 35.63
C PHE A 231 -2.33 -56.09 34.83
N LYS A 232 -1.00 -55.96 34.92
CA LYS A 232 -0.26 -54.94 34.17
C LYS A 232 -0.40 -55.17 32.66
N THR A 233 -0.16 -56.38 32.20
CA THR A 233 -0.21 -56.73 30.77
C THR A 233 -1.58 -56.42 30.18
N ASP A 234 -2.65 -56.78 30.89
CA ASP A 234 -4.02 -56.54 30.44
C ASP A 234 -4.37 -55.06 30.37
N LEU A 235 -3.98 -54.27 31.37
CA LEU A 235 -4.20 -52.82 31.34
C LEU A 235 -3.39 -52.14 30.25
N TYR A 236 -2.11 -52.50 30.09
CA TYR A 236 -1.30 -51.97 28.99
C TYR A 236 -1.88 -52.34 27.62
N ALA A 237 -2.39 -53.56 27.45
CA ALA A 237 -3.03 -53.99 26.21
C ALA A 237 -4.37 -53.28 25.96
N ALA A 238 -5.10 -52.92 27.03
CA ALA A 238 -6.39 -52.28 26.95
C ALA A 238 -6.34 -50.74 26.93
N ARG A 239 -5.15 -50.13 27.01
CA ARG A 239 -5.01 -48.67 26.91
C ARG A 239 -5.62 -48.13 25.62
N GLN A 240 -6.21 -46.96 25.72
CA GLN A 240 -6.83 -46.29 24.60
C GLN A 240 -6.59 -44.79 24.69
N PRO A 241 -6.04 -44.16 23.64
CA PRO A 241 -5.96 -42.72 23.55
C PRO A 241 -7.33 -42.09 23.71
N MET A 242 -7.41 -40.99 24.46
CA MET A 242 -8.60 -40.17 24.51
C MET A 242 -8.76 -39.43 23.17
N VAL A 243 -9.88 -39.66 22.50
CA VAL A 243 -10.20 -39.04 21.21
C VAL A 243 -11.56 -38.37 21.33
N VAL A 244 -11.64 -37.11 20.88
CA VAL A 244 -12.90 -36.34 20.82
C VAL A 244 -13.13 -35.95 19.37
N SER A 245 -14.22 -36.47 18.78
CA SER A 245 -14.58 -36.28 17.36
C SER A 245 -13.44 -36.50 16.37
N GLY A 246 -12.67 -37.58 16.57
CA GLY A 246 -11.54 -37.95 15.71
C GLY A 246 -10.20 -37.29 16.06
N MET A 247 -10.18 -36.35 17.01
CA MET A 247 -8.96 -35.63 17.41
C MET A 247 -8.41 -36.16 18.74
N PRO A 248 -7.13 -36.59 18.80
CA PRO A 248 -6.53 -37.09 20.03
C PRO A 248 -6.28 -35.94 21.02
N VAL A 249 -6.77 -36.10 22.25
CA VAL A 249 -6.70 -35.07 23.29
C VAL A 249 -5.27 -34.95 23.81
N CYS A 250 -4.72 -33.73 23.77
CA CYS A 250 -3.42 -33.40 24.36
C CYS A 250 -3.55 -32.96 25.84
N GLY A 251 -2.42 -32.80 26.53
CA GLY A 251 -2.40 -32.41 27.96
C GLY A 251 -3.11 -31.09 28.25
N GLU A 252 -2.88 -30.08 27.41
CA GLU A 252 -3.53 -28.78 27.56
C GLU A 252 -5.05 -28.86 27.39
N GLN A 253 -5.51 -29.58 26.36
CA GLN A 253 -6.93 -29.82 26.12
C GLN A 253 -7.58 -30.61 27.26
N PHE A 254 -6.89 -31.62 27.80
CA PHE A 254 -7.38 -32.39 28.95
C PHE A 254 -7.56 -31.50 30.18
N CYS A 255 -6.61 -30.59 30.46
CA CYS A 255 -6.76 -29.61 31.53
C CYS A 255 -7.98 -28.71 31.33
N HIS A 256 -8.22 -28.23 30.11
CA HIS A 256 -9.43 -27.44 29.81
C HIS A 256 -10.72 -28.25 30.05
N ILE A 257 -10.74 -29.54 29.73
CA ILE A 257 -11.88 -30.43 30.05
C ILE A 257 -12.09 -30.47 31.57
N LEU A 258 -11.04 -30.68 32.36
CA LEU A 258 -11.14 -30.73 33.83
C LEU A 258 -11.64 -29.41 34.42
N GLU A 259 -11.08 -28.29 33.98
CA GLU A 259 -11.47 -26.94 34.41
C GLU A 259 -12.95 -26.67 34.08
N LEU A 260 -13.39 -27.08 32.89
CA LEU A 260 -14.78 -26.95 32.45
C LEU A 260 -15.73 -27.83 33.26
N ILE A 261 -15.37 -29.10 33.53
CA ILE A 261 -16.17 -30.01 34.36
C ILE A 261 -16.42 -29.39 35.73
N ILE A 262 -15.36 -28.88 36.38
CA ILE A 262 -15.50 -28.31 37.73
C ILE A 262 -16.35 -27.05 37.71
N LYS A 263 -16.08 -26.16 36.77
CA LYS A 263 -16.86 -24.92 36.59
C LYS A 263 -18.34 -25.22 36.36
N GLU A 264 -18.67 -26.12 35.44
CA GLU A 264 -20.06 -26.42 35.09
C GLU A 264 -20.78 -27.21 36.20
N VAL A 265 -20.10 -28.14 36.89
CA VAL A 265 -20.69 -28.82 38.06
C VAL A 265 -20.94 -27.84 39.20
N GLN A 266 -20.02 -26.93 39.49
CA GLN A 266 -20.21 -25.91 40.53
C GLN A 266 -21.36 -24.94 40.20
N GLN A 267 -21.52 -24.56 38.93
CA GLN A 267 -22.50 -23.55 38.51
C GLN A 267 -23.89 -24.12 38.21
N MET A 268 -23.95 -25.29 37.58
CA MET A 268 -25.18 -25.85 37.00
C MET A 268 -25.50 -27.26 37.51
N ASN A 269 -24.60 -27.86 38.32
CA ASN A 269 -24.68 -29.27 38.73
C ASN A 269 -24.82 -30.23 37.54
N ARG A 270 -24.28 -29.85 36.37
CA ARG A 270 -24.33 -30.58 35.11
C ARG A 270 -23.09 -30.26 34.29
N VAL A 271 -22.68 -31.19 33.43
CA VAL A 271 -21.59 -30.99 32.45
C VAL A 271 -22.15 -31.10 31.04
N SER A 272 -21.83 -30.14 30.18
CA SER A 272 -22.27 -30.06 28.80
C SER A 272 -21.25 -30.71 27.87
N ALA A 273 -21.67 -31.82 27.24
CA ALA A 273 -20.87 -32.47 26.20
C ALA A 273 -20.51 -31.51 25.04
N PRO A 274 -21.44 -30.69 24.50
CA PRO A 274 -21.11 -29.67 23.51
C PRO A 274 -20.04 -28.68 23.97
N SER A 275 -20.08 -28.25 25.24
CA SER A 275 -19.07 -27.33 25.78
C SER A 275 -17.69 -27.98 25.79
N MET A 276 -17.59 -29.24 26.21
CA MET A 276 -16.32 -29.98 26.21
C MET A 276 -15.79 -30.23 24.79
N THR A 277 -16.67 -30.63 23.86
CA THR A 277 -16.32 -30.77 22.44
C THR A 277 -15.79 -29.45 21.87
N ARG A 278 -16.41 -28.32 22.21
CA ARG A 278 -15.93 -26.99 21.81
C ARG A 278 -14.56 -26.67 22.40
N ALA A 279 -14.38 -26.86 23.72
CA ALA A 279 -13.10 -26.58 24.38
C ALA A 279 -11.93 -27.38 23.76
N VAL A 280 -12.18 -28.63 23.38
CA VAL A 280 -11.18 -29.53 22.81
C VAL A 280 -10.93 -29.21 21.33
N ILE A 281 -11.98 -29.15 20.51
CA ILE A 281 -11.86 -29.02 19.06
C ILE A 281 -11.72 -27.56 18.65
N PHE A 282 -12.62 -26.68 19.09
CA PHE A 282 -12.59 -25.28 18.68
C PHE A 282 -11.39 -24.57 19.30
N ASP A 283 -11.36 -24.49 20.63
CA ASP A 283 -10.36 -23.69 21.33
C ASP A 283 -8.99 -24.37 21.29
N GLY A 284 -8.95 -25.69 21.43
CA GLY A 284 -7.70 -26.46 21.47
C GLY A 284 -7.06 -26.78 20.12
N PHE A 285 -7.78 -26.71 19.00
CA PHE A 285 -7.24 -27.10 17.69
C PHE A 285 -7.59 -26.13 16.57
N LEU A 286 -8.88 -25.90 16.30
CA LEU A 286 -9.33 -25.11 15.16
C LEU A 286 -8.93 -23.65 15.28
N ARG A 287 -9.10 -23.03 16.44
CA ARG A 287 -8.75 -21.62 16.66
C ARG A 287 -7.23 -21.37 16.46
N PRO A 288 -6.32 -22.14 17.08
CA PRO A 288 -4.89 -22.07 16.77
C PRO A 288 -4.55 -22.30 15.29
N LEU A 289 -5.28 -23.19 14.61
CA LEU A 289 -5.09 -23.41 13.17
C LEU A 289 -5.51 -22.18 12.35
N VAL A 290 -6.69 -21.60 12.65
CA VAL A 290 -7.18 -20.37 12.02
C VAL A 290 -6.18 -19.24 12.23
N ASP A 291 -5.74 -19.00 13.47
CA ASP A 291 -4.79 -17.93 13.79
C ASP A 291 -3.46 -18.10 13.02
N ARG A 292 -2.98 -19.34 12.89
CA ARG A 292 -1.78 -19.68 12.10
C ARG A 292 -1.98 -19.41 10.60
N LEU A 293 -3.14 -19.75 10.04
CA LEU A 293 -3.45 -19.52 8.64
C LEU A 293 -3.63 -18.03 8.34
N LEU A 294 -4.24 -17.27 9.25
CA LEU A 294 -4.32 -15.80 9.15
C LEU A 294 -2.93 -15.15 9.24
N ALA A 295 -2.06 -15.63 10.14
CA ALA A 295 -0.67 -15.17 10.19
C ALA A 295 0.09 -15.49 8.89
N LYS A 296 -0.12 -16.68 8.32
CA LYS A 296 0.45 -17.08 7.01
C LYS A 296 -0.09 -16.21 5.87
N ALA A 297 -1.39 -15.88 5.88
CA ALA A 297 -2.00 -14.94 4.93
C ALA A 297 -1.31 -13.58 5.02
N LYS A 298 -1.13 -13.06 6.24
CA LYS A 298 -0.53 -11.75 6.49
C LYS A 298 0.89 -11.67 5.95
N GLY A 299 1.67 -12.72 6.13
CA GLY A 299 3.03 -12.81 5.59
C GLY A 299 3.12 -12.95 4.06
N LYS A 300 2.02 -13.31 3.39
CA LYS A 300 1.93 -13.39 1.92
C LYS A 300 1.46 -12.10 1.26
N LEU A 301 0.84 -11.18 2.01
CA LEU A 301 0.37 -9.92 1.44
C LEU A 301 1.56 -9.04 1.06
N PRO A 302 1.58 -8.45 -0.16
CA PRO A 302 2.64 -7.55 -0.57
C PRO A 302 2.59 -6.25 0.24
N ALA A 303 3.75 -5.66 0.51
CA ALA A 303 3.82 -4.26 0.95
C ALA A 303 3.61 -3.35 -0.28
N LEU A 304 2.55 -2.54 -0.26
CA LEU A 304 2.24 -1.65 -1.37
C LEU A 304 2.97 -0.32 -1.22
N ASN A 305 3.92 -0.07 -2.12
CA ASN A 305 4.58 1.23 -2.25
C ASN A 305 4.03 2.05 -3.42
N ASP A 306 3.30 1.39 -4.33
CA ASP A 306 2.67 1.99 -5.50
C ASP A 306 1.39 1.23 -5.87
N TYR A 307 0.59 1.81 -6.77
CA TYR A 307 -0.59 1.14 -7.33
C TYR A 307 -0.18 -0.10 -8.14
N ASP A 308 -0.72 -1.27 -7.79
CA ASP A 308 -0.56 -2.52 -8.55
C ASP A 308 -1.89 -2.87 -9.24
N PRO A 309 -1.98 -2.81 -10.59
CA PRO A 309 -3.19 -3.20 -11.33
C PRO A 309 -3.46 -4.70 -11.24
N ASP A 310 -2.45 -5.52 -10.98
CA ASP A 310 -2.53 -6.97 -10.89
C ASP A 310 -2.64 -7.44 -9.43
N ILE A 311 -3.14 -6.59 -8.52
CA ILE A 311 -3.22 -6.91 -7.09
C ILE A 311 -3.89 -8.26 -6.82
N ALA A 312 -4.89 -8.64 -7.62
CA ALA A 312 -5.64 -9.89 -7.51
C ALA A 312 -4.78 -11.16 -7.55
N ARG A 313 -3.58 -11.13 -8.17
CA ARG A 313 -2.68 -12.29 -8.20
C ARG A 313 -2.11 -12.67 -6.83
N TYR A 314 -2.18 -11.76 -5.85
CA TYR A 314 -1.72 -11.99 -4.48
C TYR A 314 -2.82 -12.51 -3.55
N ASP A 315 -4.02 -12.79 -4.07
CA ASP A 315 -5.13 -13.33 -3.29
C ASP A 315 -4.83 -14.77 -2.85
N ALA A 316 -4.35 -14.92 -1.61
CA ALA A 316 -4.02 -16.21 -1.02
C ALA A 316 -5.23 -16.96 -0.42
N ARG A 317 -6.44 -16.40 -0.47
CA ARG A 317 -7.62 -16.97 0.20
C ARG A 317 -7.98 -18.37 -0.30
N PRO A 318 -8.03 -18.67 -1.62
CA PRO A 318 -8.39 -20.00 -2.11
C PRO A 318 -7.45 -21.09 -1.59
N ASP A 319 -6.14 -20.88 -1.68
CA ASP A 319 -5.13 -21.84 -1.21
C ASP A 319 -5.23 -22.12 0.29
N LEU A 320 -5.47 -21.07 1.09
CA LEU A 320 -5.56 -21.19 2.54
C LEU A 320 -6.85 -21.90 2.98
N LEU A 321 -7.95 -21.70 2.25
CA LEU A 321 -9.20 -22.43 2.48
C LEU A 321 -9.09 -23.91 2.10
N ILE A 322 -8.35 -24.24 1.04
CA ILE A 322 -7.99 -25.62 0.70
C ILE A 322 -7.15 -26.23 1.83
N GLY A 323 -6.09 -25.54 2.25
CA GLY A 323 -5.23 -26.01 3.35
C GLY A 323 -5.97 -26.18 4.68
N PHE A 324 -6.97 -25.33 4.98
CA PHE A 324 -7.86 -25.54 6.11
C PHE A 324 -8.70 -26.82 5.97
N GLY A 325 -9.26 -27.07 4.78
CA GLY A 325 -10.01 -28.29 4.47
C GLY A 325 -9.18 -29.56 4.65
N GLU A 326 -7.95 -29.57 4.14
CA GLU A 326 -7.01 -30.69 4.29
C GLU A 326 -6.65 -30.94 5.77
N ALA A 327 -6.32 -29.87 6.50
CA ALA A 327 -5.94 -29.97 7.91
C ALA A 327 -7.10 -30.42 8.82
N THR A 328 -8.35 -30.22 8.39
CA THR A 328 -9.56 -30.55 9.15
C THR A 328 -10.30 -31.77 8.62
N ALA A 329 -9.79 -32.44 7.59
CA ALA A 329 -10.46 -33.58 6.92
C ALA A 329 -10.77 -34.77 7.84
N HIS A 330 -10.06 -34.90 8.96
CA HIS A 330 -10.27 -35.97 9.96
C HIS A 330 -11.37 -35.65 10.98
N LEU A 331 -11.89 -34.42 10.99
CA LEU A 331 -12.97 -34.00 11.88
C LEU A 331 -14.32 -34.27 11.24
N ALA A 332 -15.29 -34.69 12.05
CA ALA A 332 -16.67 -34.81 11.59
C ALA A 332 -17.24 -33.41 11.25
N PRO A 333 -17.98 -33.26 10.14
CA PRO A 333 -18.68 -32.02 9.83
C PRO A 333 -19.65 -31.64 10.96
N GLY A 334 -19.70 -30.35 11.30
CA GLY A 334 -20.58 -29.87 12.37
C GLY A 334 -20.41 -28.37 12.64
N PRO A 335 -21.25 -27.81 13.53
CA PRO A 335 -21.34 -26.36 13.75
C PRO A 335 -20.03 -25.73 14.22
N VAL A 336 -19.23 -26.48 14.98
CA VAL A 336 -17.93 -26.02 15.48
C VAL A 336 -16.91 -25.85 14.34
N LEU A 337 -16.92 -26.76 13.36
CA LEU A 337 -16.05 -26.67 12.19
C LEU A 337 -16.49 -25.53 11.27
N ASP A 338 -17.80 -25.37 11.08
CA ASP A 338 -18.38 -24.29 10.28
C ASP A 338 -18.06 -22.91 10.88
N GLU A 339 -18.16 -22.76 12.20
CA GLU A 339 -17.78 -21.54 12.89
C GLU A 339 -16.30 -21.19 12.68
N ALA A 340 -15.40 -22.18 12.79
CA ALA A 340 -13.98 -21.96 12.56
C ALA A 340 -13.68 -21.57 11.10
N ARG A 341 -14.35 -22.21 10.14
CA ARG A 341 -14.27 -21.86 8.73
C ARG A 341 -14.76 -20.43 8.49
N GLN A 342 -15.90 -20.04 9.06
CA GLN A 342 -16.43 -18.68 8.96
C GLN A 342 -15.47 -17.65 9.58
N LEU A 343 -14.86 -17.98 10.72
CA LEU A 343 -13.86 -17.13 11.36
C LEU A 343 -12.64 -16.91 10.45
N LEU A 344 -12.16 -17.98 9.80
CA LEU A 344 -11.06 -17.89 8.83
C LEU A 344 -11.45 -17.04 7.62
N VAL A 345 -12.60 -17.31 7.01
CA VAL A 345 -13.10 -16.57 5.83
C VAL A 345 -13.21 -15.08 6.17
N ARG A 346 -13.85 -14.73 7.29
CA ARG A 346 -13.98 -13.33 7.72
C ARG A 346 -12.63 -12.66 7.91
N GLY A 347 -11.70 -13.30 8.62
CA GLY A 347 -10.37 -12.71 8.85
C GLY A 347 -9.57 -12.55 7.55
N LEU A 348 -9.71 -13.49 6.62
CA LEU A 348 -9.10 -13.42 5.29
C LEU A 348 -9.69 -12.29 4.44
N ASP A 349 -11.01 -12.14 4.45
CA ASP A 349 -11.72 -11.09 3.71
C ASP A 349 -11.39 -9.70 4.27
N GLU A 350 -11.39 -9.52 5.60
CA GLU A 350 -11.02 -8.27 6.26
C GLU A 350 -9.61 -7.80 5.86
N MET A 351 -8.64 -8.72 5.84
CA MET A 351 -7.27 -8.43 5.43
C MET A 351 -7.15 -8.10 3.94
N TRP A 352 -7.89 -8.82 3.10
CA TRP A 352 -7.89 -8.60 1.66
C TRP A 352 -8.55 -7.28 1.28
N GLU A 353 -9.69 -6.95 1.89
CA GLU A 353 -10.38 -5.67 1.71
C GLU A 353 -9.55 -4.49 2.22
N ALA A 354 -8.76 -4.67 3.27
CA ALA A 354 -7.81 -3.65 3.72
C ALA A 354 -6.73 -3.38 2.65
N LEU A 355 -6.15 -4.44 2.08
CA LEU A 355 -5.15 -4.32 1.00
C LEU A 355 -5.75 -3.68 -0.26
N LEU A 356 -6.96 -4.09 -0.66
CA LEU A 356 -7.64 -3.51 -1.81
C LEU A 356 -7.91 -2.01 -1.60
N ARG A 357 -8.39 -1.61 -0.42
CA ARG A 357 -8.60 -0.19 -0.10
C ARG A 357 -7.30 0.61 -0.15
N GLU A 358 -6.21 0.06 0.37
CA GLU A 358 -4.89 0.70 0.30
C GLU A 358 -4.42 0.85 -1.16
N ASN A 359 -4.54 -0.20 -1.97
CA ASN A 359 -4.21 -0.15 -3.40
C ASN A 359 -5.09 0.85 -4.14
N ASP A 360 -6.37 0.95 -3.79
CA ASP A 360 -7.30 1.89 -4.39
C ASP A 360 -6.90 3.34 -4.07
N LEU A 361 -6.55 3.63 -2.82
CA LEU A 361 -6.03 4.95 -2.43
C LEU A 361 -4.75 5.30 -3.19
N LEU A 362 -3.84 4.34 -3.38
CA LEU A 362 -2.64 4.52 -4.19
C LEU A 362 -2.97 4.76 -5.66
N GLY A 363 -3.99 4.08 -6.19
CA GLY A 363 -4.50 4.28 -7.55
C GLY A 363 -5.08 5.69 -7.78
N GLU A 364 -5.76 6.24 -6.77
CA GLU A 364 -6.32 7.60 -6.81
C GLU A 364 -5.26 8.70 -6.65
N ALA A 365 -4.05 8.36 -6.18
CA ALA A 365 -2.97 9.32 -6.05
C ALA A 365 -2.52 9.88 -7.42
N THR A 366 -2.00 11.11 -7.40
CA THR A 366 -1.51 11.78 -8.62
C THR A 366 -0.24 11.11 -9.13
N ALA A 367 -0.28 10.62 -10.36
CA ALA A 367 0.89 10.13 -11.09
C ALA A 367 1.66 11.28 -11.73
N GLN A 368 0.94 12.19 -12.37
CA GLN A 368 1.51 13.31 -13.09
C GLN A 368 0.60 14.53 -12.95
N LEU A 369 1.23 15.65 -12.62
CA LEU A 369 0.61 16.97 -12.63
C LEU A 369 1.27 17.79 -13.74
N SER A 370 0.48 18.22 -14.71
CA SER A 370 0.92 19.13 -15.79
C SER A 370 0.03 20.36 -15.85
N GLN A 371 0.54 21.45 -16.41
CA GLN A 371 -0.22 22.68 -16.61
C GLN A 371 -0.42 22.92 -18.10
N GLU A 372 -1.66 23.15 -18.51
CA GLU A 372 -2.00 23.59 -19.86
C GLU A 372 -2.28 25.09 -19.84
N THR A 373 -1.78 25.82 -20.84
CA THR A 373 -1.98 27.26 -21.00
C THR A 373 -2.63 27.56 -22.35
N ARG A 374 -3.58 28.49 -22.38
CA ARG A 374 -4.16 29.02 -23.62
C ARG A 374 -4.23 30.54 -23.58
N HIS A 375 -4.15 31.14 -24.76
CA HIS A 375 -4.17 32.58 -24.94
C HIS A 375 -5.52 32.97 -25.53
N ILE A 376 -6.30 33.79 -24.81
CA ILE A 376 -7.58 34.31 -25.29
C ILE A 376 -7.43 35.78 -25.59
N VAL A 377 -7.67 36.16 -26.84
CA VAL A 377 -7.75 37.58 -27.23
C VAL A 377 -9.07 38.14 -26.71
N GLU A 378 -9.01 39.05 -25.73
CA GLU A 378 -10.21 39.68 -25.15
C GLU A 378 -10.59 40.95 -25.89
N LYS A 379 -9.59 41.72 -26.30
CA LYS A 379 -9.76 43.03 -26.92
C LYS A 379 -8.67 43.24 -27.95
N GLU A 380 -9.07 43.70 -29.12
CA GLU A 380 -8.16 44.21 -30.12
C GLU A 380 -8.43 45.70 -30.28
N GLU A 381 -7.40 46.52 -30.13
CA GLU A 381 -7.50 47.95 -30.36
C GLU A 381 -6.43 48.37 -31.34
N SER A 382 -6.84 49.10 -32.37
CA SER A 382 -5.90 49.80 -33.21
C SER A 382 -5.38 51.00 -32.44
N ARG A 383 -4.06 51.09 -32.29
CA ARG A 383 -3.40 52.18 -31.59
C ARG A 383 -2.25 52.68 -32.45
N CYS A 384 -2.04 53.98 -32.45
CA CYS A 384 -0.83 54.55 -33.04
C CYS A 384 0.39 54.09 -32.23
N LEU A 385 1.45 53.63 -32.90
CA LEU A 385 2.70 53.18 -32.27
C LEU A 385 3.30 54.26 -31.34
N GLY A 386 3.03 55.55 -31.60
CA GLY A 386 3.40 56.68 -30.75
C GLY A 386 4.91 56.96 -30.70
N GLY A 387 5.32 57.88 -29.82
CA GLY A 387 6.72 58.26 -29.61
C GLY A 387 7.28 59.26 -30.64
N LYS A 388 8.61 59.41 -30.68
CA LYS A 388 9.35 60.31 -31.59
C LYS A 388 9.79 59.63 -32.90
N SER A 389 9.14 58.52 -33.27
CA SER A 389 9.42 57.78 -34.50
C SER A 389 8.67 58.40 -35.68
N LEU A 390 9.20 58.26 -36.89
CA LEU A 390 8.44 58.58 -38.12
C LEU A 390 7.17 57.72 -38.28
N LEU A 391 7.12 56.59 -37.57
CA LEU A 391 5.96 55.70 -37.51
C LEU A 391 4.98 56.07 -36.39
N ARG A 392 5.06 57.27 -35.77
CA ARG A 392 4.19 57.59 -34.62
C ARG A 392 2.71 57.53 -34.95
N GLY A 393 2.33 57.74 -36.22
CA GLY A 393 0.97 57.62 -36.73
C GLY A 393 0.58 56.22 -37.22
N LEU A 394 1.52 55.27 -37.30
CA LEU A 394 1.25 53.92 -37.76
C LEU A 394 0.28 53.21 -36.82
N MET A 395 -0.87 52.81 -37.35
CA MET A 395 -1.86 52.05 -36.62
C MET A 395 -1.43 50.58 -36.49
N VAL A 396 -1.08 50.17 -35.27
CA VAL A 396 -0.77 48.78 -34.92
C VAL A 396 -1.91 48.15 -34.15
N THR A 397 -2.04 46.82 -34.24
CA THR A 397 -3.09 46.11 -33.51
C THR A 397 -2.55 45.68 -32.15
N GLN A 398 -2.98 46.39 -31.10
CA GLN A 398 -2.68 46.01 -29.73
C GLN A 398 -3.73 45.00 -29.25
N GLN A 399 -3.31 43.77 -29.01
CA GLN A 399 -4.15 42.73 -28.44
C GLN A 399 -3.99 42.71 -26.92
N THR A 400 -5.10 42.86 -26.21
CA THR A 400 -5.18 42.47 -24.79
C THR A 400 -5.45 40.96 -24.76
N VAL A 401 -4.41 40.19 -24.45
CA VAL A 401 -4.48 38.74 -24.37
C VAL A 401 -4.58 38.35 -22.90
N ARG A 402 -5.63 37.60 -22.55
CA ARG A 402 -5.74 36.94 -21.26
C ARG A 402 -5.10 35.56 -21.37
N VAL A 403 -4.08 35.31 -20.57
CA VAL A 403 -3.51 33.96 -20.44
C VAL A 403 -4.37 33.20 -19.44
N GLU A 404 -4.98 32.12 -19.89
CA GLU A 404 -5.68 31.20 -19.00
C GLU A 404 -4.83 29.94 -18.83
N SER A 405 -4.83 29.39 -17.61
CA SER A 405 -4.15 28.12 -17.36
C SER A 405 -5.05 27.18 -16.57
N ARG A 406 -4.87 25.88 -16.77
CA ARG A 406 -5.54 24.84 -15.98
C ARG A 406 -4.56 23.75 -15.58
N ALA A 407 -4.80 23.17 -14.41
CA ALA A 407 -4.10 21.99 -13.97
C ALA A 407 -4.70 20.74 -14.65
N VAL A 408 -3.84 19.83 -15.07
CA VAL A 408 -4.20 18.54 -15.65
C VAL A 408 -3.57 17.47 -14.78
N VAL A 409 -4.43 16.72 -14.08
CA VAL A 409 -4.04 15.68 -13.13
C VAL A 409 -4.27 14.32 -13.75
N ARG A 410 -3.22 13.51 -13.86
CA ARG A 410 -3.32 12.09 -14.23
C ARG A 410 -3.14 11.24 -12.97
N LYS A 411 -4.10 10.35 -12.70
CA LYS A 411 -4.07 9.42 -11.56
C LYS A 411 -3.22 8.19 -11.89
N LYS A 412 -2.67 7.53 -10.86
CA LYS A 412 -1.84 6.32 -11.02
C LYS A 412 -2.60 5.12 -11.58
N ARG A 413 -3.89 5.01 -11.26
CA ARG A 413 -4.80 4.01 -11.85
C ARG A 413 -5.00 4.17 -13.36
N GLY A 414 -4.56 5.29 -13.94
CA GLY A 414 -4.84 5.66 -15.31
C GLY A 414 -6.22 6.31 -15.46
N GLY A 415 -6.80 6.20 -16.66
CA GLY A 415 -8.03 6.89 -17.05
C GLY A 415 -7.78 8.26 -17.67
N ASP A 416 -8.89 8.93 -18.04
CA ASP A 416 -8.83 10.26 -18.62
C ASP A 416 -8.29 11.28 -17.60
N PRO A 417 -7.45 12.23 -18.03
CA PRO A 417 -6.93 13.25 -17.14
C PRO A 417 -8.07 14.11 -16.58
N VAL A 418 -8.02 14.40 -15.28
CA VAL A 418 -8.94 15.34 -14.64
C VAL A 418 -8.36 16.74 -14.81
N CYS A 419 -9.06 17.56 -15.59
CA CYS A 419 -8.68 18.95 -15.83
C CYS A 419 -9.42 19.87 -14.85
N SER A 420 -8.71 20.82 -14.25
CA SER A 420 -9.37 21.92 -13.54
C SER A 420 -10.09 22.85 -14.52
N ASP A 421 -10.95 23.71 -13.96
CA ASP A 421 -11.44 24.86 -14.72
C ASP A 421 -10.27 25.76 -15.14
N TRP A 422 -10.48 26.49 -16.24
CA TRP A 422 -9.54 27.49 -16.70
C TRP A 422 -9.50 28.67 -15.73
N GLU A 423 -8.37 28.86 -15.08
CA GLU A 423 -8.13 30.01 -14.22
C GLU A 423 -7.72 31.21 -15.08
N ARG A 424 -8.33 32.36 -14.79
CA ARG A 424 -8.03 33.62 -15.48
C ARG A 424 -6.73 34.18 -14.91
N GLY A 425 -5.66 34.08 -15.68
CA GLY A 425 -4.39 34.71 -15.38
C GLY A 425 -4.37 36.17 -15.78
N ASP A 426 -3.18 36.74 -15.75
CA ASP A 426 -2.95 38.14 -16.04
C ASP A 426 -3.31 38.50 -17.49
N ARG A 427 -3.69 39.76 -17.64
CA ARG A 427 -3.85 40.40 -18.94
C ARG A 427 -2.48 40.90 -19.38
N ILE A 428 -1.98 40.33 -20.46
CA ILE A 428 -0.80 40.83 -21.12
C ILE A 428 -1.22 41.64 -22.34
N LEU A 429 -0.61 42.81 -22.48
CA LEU A 429 -0.70 43.60 -23.68
C LEU A 429 0.36 43.08 -24.64
N ARG A 430 -0.06 42.65 -25.81
CA ARG A 430 0.83 42.16 -26.86
C ARG A 430 0.48 42.88 -28.15
N LEU A 431 1.47 43.48 -28.80
CA LEU A 431 1.28 43.91 -30.19
C LEU A 431 1.24 42.68 -31.09
N ARG A 432 0.24 42.61 -31.96
CA ARG A 432 0.15 41.57 -32.99
C ARG A 432 1.40 41.62 -33.87
N GLU A 433 1.88 42.83 -34.13
CA GLU A 433 3.12 43.15 -34.81
C GLU A 433 4.29 43.31 -33.82
N ALA A 434 4.42 42.41 -32.83
CA ALA A 434 5.46 42.49 -31.78
C ALA A 434 6.89 42.70 -32.32
N GLU A 435 7.18 42.19 -33.51
CA GLU A 435 8.46 42.40 -34.21
C GLU A 435 8.76 43.88 -34.46
N LEU A 436 7.74 44.71 -34.68
CA LEU A 436 7.92 46.14 -34.91
C LEU A 436 8.37 46.86 -33.63
N GLU A 437 7.77 46.55 -32.49
CA GLU A 437 8.17 47.17 -31.21
C GLU A 437 9.56 46.69 -30.75
N GLU A 438 9.89 45.43 -30.99
CA GLU A 438 11.18 44.88 -30.59
C GLU A 438 12.33 45.31 -31.51
N GLU A 439 12.13 45.31 -32.84
CA GLU A 439 13.21 45.49 -33.82
C GLU A 439 13.37 46.93 -34.30
N LEU A 440 12.31 47.75 -34.30
CA LEU A 440 12.39 49.15 -34.76
C LEU A 440 13.44 49.98 -34.01
N PRO A 441 13.59 49.88 -32.66
CA PRO A 441 14.65 50.60 -31.94
C PRO A 441 16.06 50.07 -32.23
N LYS A 442 16.18 48.82 -32.70
CA LYS A 442 17.45 48.16 -33.05
C LYS A 442 17.91 48.49 -34.47
N LEU A 443 17.03 49.04 -35.31
CA LEU A 443 17.35 49.36 -36.69
C LEU A 443 18.44 50.43 -36.80
N PRO A 444 19.47 50.24 -37.65
CA PRO A 444 20.56 51.19 -37.83
C PRO A 444 20.06 52.48 -38.48
N ARG A 445 20.32 53.65 -37.88
CA ARG A 445 19.96 54.94 -38.50
C ARG A 445 21.15 55.50 -39.24
N MET A 446 20.97 55.90 -40.48
CA MET A 446 22.06 56.49 -41.28
C MET A 446 21.64 57.81 -41.90
N GLN A 447 22.57 58.74 -41.93
CA GLN A 447 22.44 60.02 -42.60
C GLN A 447 23.78 60.39 -43.22
N GLY A 448 23.74 60.91 -44.45
CA GLY A 448 24.95 61.38 -45.10
C GLY A 448 24.63 62.02 -46.44
N ARG A 449 25.64 62.70 -47.00
CA ARG A 449 25.53 63.28 -48.34
C ARG A 449 25.89 62.21 -49.38
N VAL A 450 25.04 62.04 -50.37
CA VAL A 450 25.20 61.12 -51.50
C VAL A 450 24.89 61.87 -52.79
N ALA A 451 25.38 61.41 -53.92
CA ALA A 451 25.07 61.99 -55.22
C ALA A 451 24.04 61.10 -55.92
N ARG A 452 22.82 61.60 -56.15
CA ARG A 452 21.78 60.89 -56.88
C ARG A 452 21.98 61.07 -58.37
N ARG A 453 21.95 59.99 -59.13
CA ARG A 453 21.95 60.06 -60.60
C ARG A 453 20.61 60.61 -61.09
N VAL A 454 20.66 61.64 -61.92
CA VAL A 454 19.46 62.22 -62.53
C VAL A 454 19.32 61.76 -63.97
N PRO A 455 18.13 61.27 -64.37
CA PRO A 455 17.86 60.97 -65.76
C PRO A 455 17.93 62.26 -66.57
N SER A 456 18.96 62.41 -67.40
CA SER A 456 19.03 63.46 -68.42
C SER A 456 18.73 62.83 -69.78
N LEU A 457 17.77 63.40 -70.51
CA LEU A 457 17.43 62.99 -71.89
C LEU A 457 18.67 62.98 -72.79
N PHE A 458 19.59 63.93 -72.59
CA PHE A 458 20.87 63.98 -73.31
C PHE A 458 21.95 63.04 -72.72
N GLY A 459 21.86 62.75 -71.41
CA GLY A 459 22.81 61.87 -70.73
C GLY A 459 22.74 60.41 -71.18
N HIS A 460 21.56 59.93 -71.62
CA HIS A 460 21.42 58.59 -72.19
C HIS A 460 22.11 58.42 -73.56
N LEU A 461 22.20 59.49 -74.37
CA LEU A 461 22.84 59.45 -75.70
C LEU A 461 24.37 59.54 -75.63
N LEU A 462 24.91 60.22 -74.62
CA LEU A 462 26.35 60.49 -74.51
C LEU A 462 27.07 59.64 -73.44
N GLY A 463 26.36 58.75 -72.74
CA GLY A 463 26.93 57.96 -71.64
C GLY A 463 27.40 58.81 -70.44
N SER A 464 27.06 60.10 -70.41
CA SER A 464 27.39 61.01 -69.32
C SER A 464 26.19 61.15 -68.40
N HIS A 465 26.34 60.68 -67.16
CA HIS A 465 25.30 60.79 -66.15
C HIS A 465 25.53 62.04 -65.30
N SER A 466 24.52 62.89 -65.20
CA SER A 466 24.50 63.99 -64.24
C SER A 466 24.16 63.44 -62.86
N TYR A 467 24.91 63.88 -61.86
CA TYR A 467 24.66 63.56 -60.46
C TYR A 467 24.30 64.84 -59.72
N GLU A 468 23.20 64.80 -58.99
CA GLU A 468 22.79 65.86 -58.09
C GLU A 468 23.23 65.51 -56.66
N PRO A 469 23.91 66.41 -55.95
CA PRO A 469 24.21 66.19 -54.54
C PRO A 469 22.91 66.18 -53.73
N CYS A 470 22.74 65.18 -52.88
CA CYS A 470 21.61 65.03 -52.00
C CYS A 470 22.06 64.77 -50.56
N LEU A 471 21.27 65.22 -49.59
CA LEU A 471 21.33 64.70 -48.23
C LEU A 471 20.39 63.50 -48.16
N PHE A 472 20.86 62.30 -47.80
CA PHE A 472 20.09 61.06 -47.74
C PHE A 472 20.02 60.54 -46.31
N VAL A 473 18.85 60.08 -45.90
CA VAL A 473 18.53 59.64 -44.55
C VAL A 473 17.75 58.33 -44.59
N VAL A 474 18.21 57.34 -43.82
CA VAL A 474 17.53 56.06 -43.57
C VAL A 474 17.17 56.01 -42.11
N ARG A 475 15.86 56.01 -41.82
CA ARG A 475 15.37 56.03 -40.45
C ARG A 475 13.95 55.52 -40.36
N ASP A 476 13.67 54.72 -39.33
CA ASP A 476 12.31 54.34 -38.91
C ASP A 476 11.45 53.84 -40.10
N LEU A 477 12.00 52.92 -40.89
CA LEU A 477 11.42 52.36 -42.13
C LEU A 477 11.16 53.36 -43.28
N HIS A 478 11.80 54.51 -43.25
CA HIS A 478 11.74 55.50 -44.33
C HIS A 478 13.11 55.73 -44.97
N LEU A 479 13.11 55.92 -46.29
CA LEU A 479 14.25 56.44 -47.06
C LEU A 479 13.90 57.84 -47.55
N MET A 480 14.67 58.85 -47.16
CA MET A 480 14.38 60.25 -47.49
C MET A 480 15.60 60.93 -48.08
N TRP A 481 15.40 61.85 -49.03
CA TRP A 481 16.49 62.70 -49.47
C TRP A 481 16.08 64.09 -49.95
N TRP A 482 17.01 65.05 -49.79
CA TRP A 482 16.89 66.44 -50.21
C TRP A 482 17.93 66.74 -51.29
N THR A 483 17.53 67.36 -52.39
CA THR A 483 18.44 67.83 -53.44
C THR A 483 19.12 69.14 -53.01
N LEU A 484 20.45 69.22 -53.11
CA LEU A 484 21.22 70.36 -52.63
C LEU A 484 21.57 71.34 -53.77
N PRO A 485 21.53 72.66 -53.52
CA PRO A 485 21.09 73.32 -52.28
C PRO A 485 19.55 73.28 -52.12
N CYS A 486 19.05 72.80 -50.98
CA CYS A 486 17.61 72.80 -50.66
C CYS A 486 17.28 74.02 -49.80
N GLN A 487 16.19 74.72 -50.10
CA GLN A 487 15.61 75.76 -49.24
C GLN A 487 14.36 75.27 -48.49
N SER A 488 13.88 74.08 -48.83
CA SER A 488 12.73 73.45 -48.17
C SER A 488 13.18 72.53 -47.04
N ASP A 489 12.43 72.58 -45.96
CA ASP A 489 12.47 71.63 -44.86
C ASP A 489 11.95 70.25 -45.33
N GLU A 490 11.08 70.19 -46.33
CA GLU A 490 10.55 68.91 -46.84
C GLU A 490 11.54 68.18 -47.76
N PRO A 491 11.65 66.85 -47.66
CA PRO A 491 12.53 66.05 -48.49
C PRO A 491 12.02 66.12 -49.92
N THR A 492 12.95 66.18 -50.87
CA THR A 492 12.59 66.11 -52.29
C THR A 492 11.85 64.81 -52.60
N HIS A 493 12.22 63.72 -51.92
CA HIS A 493 11.51 62.44 -51.99
C HIS A 493 11.55 61.71 -50.65
N CYS A 494 10.48 60.96 -50.36
CA CYS A 494 10.34 60.09 -49.20
C CYS A 494 9.73 58.76 -49.65
N ILE A 495 10.38 57.64 -49.31
CA ILE A 495 9.89 56.29 -49.56
C ILE A 495 9.58 55.65 -48.21
N ASN A 496 8.30 55.32 -47.98
CA ASN A 496 7.90 54.47 -46.87
C ASN A 496 8.06 53.00 -47.29
N LEU A 497 8.97 52.29 -46.63
CA LEU A 497 9.27 50.89 -46.94
C LEU A 497 8.13 49.93 -46.57
N LEU A 498 7.18 50.36 -45.74
CA LEU A 498 5.96 49.59 -45.47
C LEU A 498 5.00 49.60 -46.66
N GLU A 499 5.09 50.63 -47.51
CA GLU A 499 4.18 50.78 -48.65
C GLU A 499 4.84 50.43 -49.98
N CYS A 500 6.11 50.77 -50.11
CA CYS A 500 6.89 50.58 -51.30
C CYS A 500 7.78 49.35 -51.12
N ARG A 501 7.56 48.32 -51.95
CA ARG A 501 8.50 47.22 -52.03
C ARG A 501 9.76 47.73 -52.70
N CYS A 502 10.90 47.47 -52.10
CA CYS A 502 12.16 47.81 -52.73
C CYS A 502 13.23 46.79 -52.41
N SER A 503 14.24 46.75 -53.27
CA SER A 503 15.52 46.10 -53.00
C SER A 503 16.62 47.15 -53.06
N VAL A 504 17.72 46.85 -52.39
CA VAL A 504 18.96 47.63 -52.50
C VAL A 504 20.05 46.69 -52.97
N ASP A 505 20.77 47.09 -54.01
CA ASP A 505 21.89 46.33 -54.56
C ASP A 505 23.13 47.21 -54.64
N THR A 506 24.30 46.59 -54.47
CA THR A 506 25.55 47.28 -54.83
C THR A 506 25.61 47.43 -56.35
N ALA A 507 25.87 48.65 -56.84
CA ALA A 507 26.08 48.85 -58.26
C ALA A 507 27.30 48.02 -58.71
N GLY A 508 27.16 47.25 -59.79
CA GLY A 508 28.18 46.28 -60.24
C GLY A 508 29.58 46.88 -60.44
N GLU A 509 30.60 46.02 -60.43
CA GLU A 509 32.05 46.34 -60.35
C GLU A 509 32.58 47.40 -61.34
N ASN A 510 31.83 47.70 -62.41
CA ASN A 510 32.21 48.70 -63.42
C ASN A 510 31.87 50.15 -63.03
N ALA A 511 31.17 50.39 -61.92
CA ALA A 511 30.92 51.74 -61.43
C ALA A 511 32.17 52.25 -60.67
N ALA A 512 32.86 53.24 -61.25
CA ALA A 512 33.98 53.93 -60.59
C ALA A 512 33.47 54.77 -59.40
N GLY A 513 33.23 54.11 -58.26
CA GLY A 513 32.83 54.72 -57.00
C GLY A 513 31.90 53.84 -56.17
N ALA A 514 31.93 54.02 -54.85
CA ALA A 514 31.03 53.40 -53.90
C ALA A 514 29.57 53.79 -54.21
N SER A 515 28.85 52.98 -55.00
CA SER A 515 27.48 53.28 -55.43
C SER A 515 26.54 52.15 -55.06
N PHE A 516 25.28 52.47 -54.78
CA PHE A 516 24.19 51.52 -54.58
C PHE A 516 22.97 51.93 -55.42
N VAL A 517 22.13 50.95 -55.72
CA VAL A 517 20.90 51.11 -56.49
C VAL A 517 19.73 50.71 -55.63
N LEU A 518 18.71 51.55 -55.56
CA LEU A 518 17.41 51.21 -55.00
C LEU A 518 16.47 50.88 -56.15
N THR A 519 15.97 49.66 -56.20
CA THR A 519 14.95 49.25 -57.17
C THR A 519 13.61 49.29 -56.48
N LEU A 520 12.70 50.12 -56.99
CA LEU A 520 11.35 50.28 -56.43
C LEU A 520 10.36 49.44 -57.24
N GLU A 521 9.61 48.59 -56.54
CA GLU A 521 8.52 47.78 -57.07
C GLU A 521 7.17 48.39 -56.65
N ASP A 522 6.32 48.74 -57.62
CA ASP A 522 4.92 49.16 -57.43
C ASP A 522 4.65 50.54 -56.78
N CYS A 523 5.61 51.46 -56.74
CA CYS A 523 5.52 52.68 -55.91
C CYS A 523 4.92 53.93 -56.61
N LEU A 524 4.41 53.83 -57.84
CA LEU A 524 3.84 54.96 -58.59
C LEU A 524 2.44 54.64 -59.12
N GLY A 525 1.46 55.44 -58.69
CA GLY A 525 0.05 55.24 -58.97
C GLY A 525 -0.31 55.08 -60.44
N GLU A 526 -1.29 54.21 -60.69
CA GLU A 526 -2.08 53.98 -61.92
C GLU A 526 -1.48 54.53 -63.23
N GLY A 527 -0.32 54.01 -63.63
CA GLY A 527 0.39 54.52 -64.80
C GLY A 527 1.56 53.67 -65.33
N GLY A 528 1.42 52.34 -65.39
CA GLY A 528 2.33 51.45 -66.13
C GLY A 528 3.63 51.09 -65.38
N GLY A 529 3.76 49.82 -64.99
CA GLY A 529 4.87 49.26 -64.21
C GLY A 529 6.22 49.31 -64.90
N GLN A 530 6.92 50.44 -64.80
CA GLN A 530 8.36 50.48 -64.95
C GLN A 530 9.00 50.41 -63.58
N GLU A 531 9.88 49.42 -63.40
CA GLU A 531 10.84 49.40 -62.28
C GLU A 531 11.65 50.70 -62.32
N GLU A 532 11.50 51.52 -61.29
CA GLU A 532 12.31 52.72 -61.14
C GLU A 532 13.56 52.37 -60.33
N ALA A 533 14.70 52.34 -61.02
CA ALA A 533 16.01 52.16 -60.38
C ALA A 533 16.62 53.53 -60.04
N LEU A 534 16.71 53.85 -58.76
CA LEU A 534 17.33 55.06 -58.23
C LEU A 534 18.79 54.78 -57.88
N TRP A 535 19.72 55.48 -58.54
CA TRP A 535 21.16 55.26 -58.35
C TRP A 535 21.74 56.33 -57.44
N PHE A 536 22.45 55.90 -56.40
CA PHE A 536 23.14 56.76 -55.45
C PHE A 536 24.64 56.45 -55.44
N GLN A 537 25.46 57.49 -55.52
CA GLN A 537 26.91 57.40 -55.45
C GLN A 537 27.39 58.09 -54.18
N MET A 538 28.08 57.36 -53.30
CA MET A 538 28.86 57.94 -52.21
C MET A 538 30.12 58.56 -52.81
N ARG A 539 30.09 59.88 -52.96
CA ARG A 539 31.26 60.67 -53.33
C ARG A 539 31.44 61.70 -52.23
N GLU A 540 32.64 61.79 -51.66
CA GLU A 540 33.13 63.06 -51.15
C GLU A 540 33.53 63.88 -52.39
N PRO A 541 32.81 64.94 -52.77
CA PRO A 541 33.30 65.79 -53.83
C PRO A 541 34.60 66.43 -53.33
N ALA A 542 35.67 66.38 -54.13
CA ALA A 542 36.93 67.06 -53.81
C ALA A 542 36.76 68.58 -53.61
N SER A 543 35.61 69.14 -54.00
CA SER A 543 35.21 70.53 -53.79
C SER A 543 34.52 70.82 -52.45
N TRP A 544 34.27 69.81 -51.61
CA TRP A 544 33.54 69.98 -50.33
C TRP A 544 34.44 70.10 -49.10
N THR A 545 35.72 69.72 -49.23
CA THR A 545 36.73 69.87 -48.18
C THR A 545 37.17 71.32 -47.95
N ALA A 546 36.81 72.27 -48.83
CA ALA A 546 37.21 73.66 -48.70
C ALA A 546 36.37 74.48 -47.69
N THR A 547 35.19 74.01 -47.26
CA THR A 547 34.27 74.79 -46.41
C THR A 547 34.29 74.36 -44.93
N PHE A 548 34.87 73.21 -44.58
CA PHE A 548 34.75 72.63 -43.23
C PHE A 548 35.91 72.94 -42.25
N ALA A 549 36.94 73.70 -42.66
CA ALA A 549 38.12 73.94 -41.84
C ALA A 549 37.99 75.05 -40.78
N CYS A 550 36.84 75.75 -40.66
CA CYS A 550 36.76 76.98 -39.86
C CYS A 550 35.89 76.96 -38.60
N CYS A 551 35.24 75.84 -38.23
CA CYS A 551 34.26 75.85 -37.11
C CYS A 551 34.49 74.78 -36.04
N ALA A 552 35.73 74.32 -35.84
CA ALA A 552 36.08 73.52 -34.66
C ALA A 552 36.35 74.45 -33.45
N GLY A 553 35.29 74.91 -32.79
CA GLY A 553 35.44 75.59 -31.51
C GLY A 553 34.16 76.19 -30.96
N HIS A 554 33.37 75.40 -30.22
CA HIS A 554 32.77 75.75 -28.92
C HIS A 554 31.80 74.62 -28.49
N GLY A 555 32.02 74.06 -27.30
CA GLY A 555 31.21 72.97 -26.76
C GLY A 555 30.02 73.43 -25.91
N ARG A 556 29.05 72.53 -25.71
CA ARG A 556 28.35 72.30 -24.44
C ARG A 556 27.62 70.95 -24.44
N GLN A 557 27.69 70.29 -23.29
CA GLN A 557 27.08 68.99 -22.96
C GLN A 557 25.59 69.12 -22.64
N ALA A 558 24.78 68.15 -23.08
CA ALA A 558 23.64 67.59 -22.33
C ALA A 558 23.27 66.22 -22.90
N GLY A 559 23.01 65.24 -22.04
CA GLY A 559 23.00 63.82 -22.36
C GLY A 559 21.66 63.27 -22.86
N THR A 560 21.76 62.34 -23.81
CA THR A 560 20.88 61.18 -23.98
C THR A 560 21.63 60.19 -24.86
N THR A 561 21.97 59.01 -24.33
CA THR A 561 22.73 57.97 -25.00
C THR A 561 21.88 57.25 -26.05
N CYS A 562 21.61 57.92 -27.18
CA CYS A 562 21.53 57.25 -28.46
C CYS A 562 22.96 57.24 -29.01
N ARG A 563 23.49 56.06 -29.36
CA ARG A 563 24.73 55.96 -30.16
C ARG A 563 24.45 56.58 -31.54
N SER A 564 24.49 57.90 -31.66
CA SER A 564 24.86 58.52 -32.93
C SER A 564 26.37 58.32 -33.03
N GLU A 565 26.78 57.27 -33.76
CA GLU A 565 28.11 57.29 -34.33
C GLU A 565 28.22 58.61 -35.08
N ALA A 566 29.15 59.45 -34.64
CA ALA A 566 29.40 60.75 -35.23
C ALA A 566 29.52 60.60 -36.76
N LEU A 567 28.96 61.57 -37.47
CA LEU A 567 28.83 61.74 -38.93
C LEU A 567 30.16 61.70 -39.73
N SER A 568 31.17 60.93 -39.32
CA SER A 568 32.53 60.93 -39.87
C SER A 568 32.91 59.67 -40.66
N ASN A 569 31.97 58.81 -41.06
CA ASN A 569 32.25 57.69 -41.98
C ASN A 569 31.16 57.52 -43.05
N VAL A 570 30.93 58.59 -43.82
CA VAL A 570 29.91 58.68 -44.90
C VAL A 570 30.32 57.91 -46.18
N ALA A 571 31.51 57.29 -46.22
CA ALA A 571 32.07 56.69 -47.44
C ALA A 571 31.91 55.15 -47.58
N ASP A 572 31.31 54.47 -46.59
CA ASP A 572 31.22 53.00 -46.59
C ASP A 572 29.93 52.50 -47.25
N ARG A 573 30.07 51.97 -48.48
CA ARG A 573 28.96 51.44 -49.27
C ARG A 573 28.24 50.31 -48.59
N ASP A 574 28.99 49.37 -48.03
CA ASP A 574 28.42 48.13 -47.55
C ASP A 574 27.63 48.39 -46.26
N LYS A 575 28.00 49.42 -45.48
CA LYS A 575 27.19 49.92 -44.36
C LYS A 575 25.85 50.51 -44.81
N TRP A 576 25.83 51.33 -45.85
CA TRP A 576 24.58 51.90 -46.38
C TRP A 576 23.65 50.80 -46.89
N VAL A 577 24.17 49.87 -47.69
CA VAL A 577 23.41 48.73 -48.22
C VAL A 577 22.86 47.89 -47.07
N SER A 578 23.70 47.44 -46.13
CA SER A 578 23.27 46.64 -44.99
C SER A 578 22.23 47.35 -44.11
N CYS A 579 22.37 48.66 -43.91
CA CYS A 579 21.40 49.46 -43.18
C CYS A 579 20.03 49.49 -43.87
N ILE A 580 20.02 49.74 -45.17
CA ILE A 580 18.79 49.79 -45.98
C ILE A 580 18.15 48.40 -46.06
N GLU A 581 18.93 47.33 -46.29
CA GLU A 581 18.46 45.95 -46.28
C GLU A 581 17.79 45.57 -44.95
N ALA A 582 18.35 45.98 -43.81
CA ALA A 582 17.74 45.74 -42.51
C ALA A 582 16.36 46.40 -42.39
N HIS A 583 16.20 47.61 -42.93
CA HIS A 583 14.92 48.31 -42.96
C HIS A 583 13.93 47.63 -43.90
N ILE A 584 14.35 47.28 -45.11
CA ILE A 584 13.53 46.55 -46.10
C ILE A 584 13.06 45.23 -45.53
N THR A 585 13.96 44.46 -44.90
CA THR A 585 13.66 43.14 -44.33
C THR A 585 12.65 43.24 -43.19
N LEU A 586 12.79 44.22 -42.29
CA LEU A 586 11.79 44.44 -41.25
C LEU A 586 10.46 44.90 -41.86
N ALA A 587 10.49 45.84 -42.79
CA ALA A 587 9.29 46.35 -43.44
C ALA A 587 8.51 45.24 -44.16
N ALA A 588 9.18 44.37 -44.91
CA ALA A 588 8.54 43.24 -45.59
C ALA A 588 7.86 42.26 -44.61
N ARG A 589 8.50 41.96 -43.46
CA ARG A 589 7.91 41.10 -42.42
C ARG A 589 6.68 41.72 -41.75
N VAL A 590 6.73 43.03 -41.51
CA VAL A 590 5.67 43.76 -40.83
C VAL A 590 4.51 44.08 -41.78
N ALA A 591 4.79 44.44 -43.04
CA ALA A 591 3.79 44.80 -44.04
C ALA A 591 2.79 43.67 -44.33
N MET A 592 3.22 42.40 -44.23
CA MET A 592 2.32 41.24 -44.34
C MET A 592 1.32 41.11 -43.18
N LYS A 593 1.59 41.76 -42.04
CA LYS A 593 0.79 41.65 -40.81
C LYS A 593 -0.09 42.88 -40.58
N LEU A 594 0.28 44.03 -41.15
CA LEU A 594 -0.48 45.27 -41.06
C LEU A 594 -1.77 45.19 -41.87
N ALA A 595 -2.85 45.74 -41.30
CA ALA A 595 -4.10 45.94 -42.01
C ALA A 595 -3.98 47.20 -42.90
N TRP A 596 -4.22 47.04 -44.20
CA TRP A 596 -4.25 48.13 -45.17
C TRP A 596 -5.66 48.77 -45.24
N PRO A 597 -5.80 50.08 -45.52
CA PRO A 597 -4.75 51.02 -45.96
C PRO A 597 -3.96 51.70 -44.83
N LEU A 598 -2.68 51.99 -45.11
CA LEU A 598 -1.82 52.80 -44.24
C LEU A 598 -2.17 54.28 -44.44
N GLU A 599 -2.86 54.88 -43.47
CA GLU A 599 -2.99 56.34 -43.41
C GLU A 599 -1.78 56.90 -42.67
N LEU A 600 -0.77 57.37 -43.41
CA LEU A 600 0.31 58.17 -42.84
C LEU A 600 -0.15 59.63 -42.79
N ASP A 601 -0.13 60.22 -41.60
CA ASP A 601 -0.47 61.63 -41.40
C ASP A 601 0.72 62.51 -41.86
N PRO A 602 0.59 63.32 -42.93
CA PRO A 602 1.69 64.12 -43.47
C PRO A 602 1.69 65.51 -42.82
N PRO A 603 2.17 65.62 -41.56
CA PRO A 603 3.25 66.57 -41.25
C PRO A 603 4.11 66.07 -40.08
N MET A 604 5.22 65.39 -40.41
CA MET A 604 6.09 64.71 -39.43
C MET A 604 7.58 64.96 -39.62
N LEU A 605 7.92 65.84 -40.55
CA LEU A 605 9.30 66.06 -41.00
C LEU A 605 10.11 66.98 -40.08
N GLN A 606 9.47 67.87 -39.32
CA GLN A 606 10.18 68.83 -38.46
C GLN A 606 11.09 68.17 -37.42
N ASP A 607 10.65 67.05 -36.80
CA ASP A 607 11.45 66.32 -35.80
C ASP A 607 12.69 65.62 -36.38
N VAL A 608 12.67 65.28 -37.68
CA VAL A 608 13.84 64.75 -38.39
C VAL A 608 14.81 65.89 -38.71
N LEU A 609 14.28 67.04 -39.11
CA LEU A 609 15.06 68.22 -39.48
C LEU A 609 15.73 68.89 -38.29
N ASP A 610 15.08 68.91 -37.13
CA ASP A 610 15.68 69.44 -35.89
C ASP A 610 16.93 68.66 -35.44
N ALA A 611 17.10 67.42 -35.93
CA ALA A 611 18.30 66.61 -35.71
C ALA A 611 19.39 66.82 -36.77
N VAL A 612 19.07 67.52 -37.87
CA VAL A 612 20.01 67.85 -38.95
C VAL A 612 20.46 69.31 -38.77
N PRO A 613 21.69 69.58 -38.33
CA PRO A 613 22.21 70.94 -38.37
C PRO A 613 22.36 71.37 -39.83
N LEU A 614 21.35 72.05 -40.37
CA LEU A 614 21.49 72.80 -41.61
C LEU A 614 22.49 73.93 -41.32
N GLU A 615 23.58 73.99 -42.07
CA GLU A 615 24.62 75.00 -41.89
C GLU A 615 23.98 76.40 -41.94
N PRO A 616 24.23 77.28 -40.95
CA PRO A 616 23.79 78.65 -41.04
C PRO A 616 24.47 79.31 -42.23
N GLN A 617 23.68 79.88 -43.15
CA GLN A 617 24.23 80.61 -44.29
C GLN A 617 25.17 81.71 -43.78
N ALA A 618 26.44 81.65 -44.18
CA ALA A 618 27.38 82.72 -43.95
C ALA A 618 26.87 83.97 -44.69
N SER A 619 26.41 84.98 -43.95
CA SER A 619 26.07 86.28 -44.52
C SER A 619 27.34 86.92 -45.06
N ALA A 620 27.42 87.06 -46.39
CA ALA A 620 28.52 87.74 -47.04
C ALA A 620 28.52 89.23 -46.66
N GLY A 621 29.44 89.62 -45.77
CA GLY A 621 29.70 91.03 -45.46
C GLY A 621 30.25 91.76 -46.69
N ALA A 622 29.65 92.89 -47.04
CA ALA A 622 30.12 93.78 -48.09
C ALA A 622 31.43 94.48 -47.66
N PRO A 623 32.41 94.68 -48.56
CA PRO A 623 33.64 95.40 -48.24
C PRO A 623 33.44 96.92 -48.34
N ASP A 624 33.91 97.65 -47.32
CA ASP A 624 34.05 99.11 -47.30
C ASP A 624 35.09 99.58 -48.34
N VAL A 625 34.82 100.73 -48.97
CA VAL A 625 35.68 101.46 -49.93
C VAL A 625 35.82 102.89 -49.38
N PRO A 626 37.03 103.53 -49.45
CA PRO A 626 37.53 104.46 -48.44
C PRO A 626 36.84 105.83 -48.31
#